data_AF-R7ESS6-F1
#
_entry.id   AF-R7ESS6-F1
#
_cell.length_a   1.000
_cell.length_b   1.000
_cell.length_c   1.000
_cell.angle_alpha   90.00
_cell.angle_beta   90.00
_cell.angle_gamma   90.00
#
_symmetry.space_group_name_H-M   'P 1'
#
loop_
_entity.id
_entity.type
_entity.pdbx_description
1 polymer ?
#
loop_
_entity_poly.entity_id
_entity_poly.type
_entity_poly.pdbx_seq_one_letter_code
_entity_poly.pdbx_strand_id
1 'polypeptide(L)'
;MGRYATLKKEFSFLAKQYGFEIDMKQKHGAYYYINWNNPNKNIMVLYDEREKEPITIRVFDADSLGTVYDAVEYKDEFDQRSGSPRERIHRAAEWLSNAIADKRIIV
;
A
#
# COMPACT_ATOMS: atom_id res chain seq x y z
N MET A 1 17.67 4.62 2.94
CA MET A 1 16.86 3.59 2.24
C MET A 1 16.09 4.28 1.12
N GLY A 2 16.03 3.69 -0.07
CA GLY A 2 15.23 4.21 -1.18
C GLY A 2 13.71 4.06 -0.95
N ARG A 3 12.88 4.68 -1.81
CA ARG A 3 11.41 4.66 -1.72
C ARG A 3 10.86 3.23 -1.63
N TYR A 4 11.21 2.41 -2.60
CA TYR A 4 10.82 1.00 -2.64
C TYR A 4 11.21 0.23 -1.36
N ALA A 5 12.45 0.41 -0.88
CA ALA A 5 12.91 -0.27 0.33
C ALA A 5 12.13 0.17 1.57
N THR A 6 11.74 1.45 1.61
CA THR A 6 10.94 2.02 2.70
C THR A 6 9.51 1.46 2.65
N LEU A 7 8.87 1.47 1.48
CA LEU A 7 7.57 0.82 1.27
C LEU A 7 7.60 -0.65 1.74
N LYS A 8 8.57 -1.43 1.25
CA LYS A 8 8.70 -2.85 1.60
C LYS A 8 8.84 -3.06 3.10
N LYS A 9 9.60 -2.19 3.78
CA LYS A 9 9.84 -2.30 5.22
C LYS A 9 8.59 -1.96 6.03
N GLU A 10 8.01 -0.79 5.79
CA GLU A 10 6.88 -0.28 6.58
C GLU A 10 5.64 -1.16 6.37
N PHE A 11 5.40 -1.66 5.15
CA PHE A 11 4.27 -2.57 4.85
C PHE A 11 4.58 -4.06 5.11
N SER A 12 5.74 -4.41 5.67
CA SER A 12 6.11 -5.81 5.93
C SER A 12 5.19 -6.53 6.94
N PHE A 13 4.36 -5.78 7.67
CA PHE A 13 3.37 -6.35 8.57
C PHE A 13 2.33 -7.20 7.83
N LEU A 14 2.00 -6.87 6.57
CA LEU A 14 1.07 -7.64 5.73
C LEU A 14 1.52 -9.09 5.60
N ALA A 15 2.80 -9.32 5.34
CA ALA A 15 3.37 -10.66 5.30
C ALA A 15 3.45 -11.30 6.69
N LYS A 16 3.95 -10.57 7.69
CA LYS A 16 4.23 -11.11 9.02
C LYS A 16 2.98 -11.50 9.81
N GLN A 17 1.87 -10.79 9.61
CA GLN A 17 0.65 -10.92 10.42
C GLN A 17 -0.50 -11.53 9.63
N TYR A 18 -0.59 -11.26 8.32
CA TYR A 18 -1.77 -11.56 7.51
C TYR A 18 -1.48 -12.51 6.33
N GLY A 19 -0.27 -13.08 6.25
CA GLY A 19 0.07 -14.10 5.26
C GLY A 19 0.15 -13.60 3.82
N PHE A 20 0.31 -12.29 3.61
CA PHE A 20 0.49 -11.74 2.27
C PHE A 20 1.88 -12.03 1.70
N GLU A 21 1.94 -12.26 0.40
CA GLU A 21 3.16 -12.40 -0.39
C GLU A 21 3.27 -11.29 -1.43
N ILE A 22 4.48 -11.00 -1.90
CA ILE A 22 4.69 -10.01 -2.97
C ILE A 22 4.60 -10.72 -4.32
N ASP A 23 3.57 -10.42 -5.11
CA ASP A 23 3.37 -10.97 -6.45
C ASP A 23 3.97 -10.06 -7.55
N MET A 24 3.76 -8.74 -7.47
CA MET A 24 4.25 -7.75 -8.44
C MET A 24 4.93 -6.56 -7.77
N LYS A 25 5.87 -5.92 -8.48
CA LYS A 25 6.63 -4.78 -7.96
C LYS A 25 7.28 -3.92 -9.05
N GLN A 26 7.30 -2.61 -8.82
CA GLN A 26 8.13 -1.65 -9.55
C GLN A 26 9.13 -1.02 -8.58
N LYS A 27 10.43 -1.26 -8.80
CA LYS A 27 11.51 -0.82 -7.88
C LYS A 27 12.19 0.48 -8.29
N HIS A 28 12.00 0.94 -9.53
CA HIS A 28 12.71 2.05 -10.15
C HIS A 28 11.79 2.85 -11.07
N GLY A 29 12.14 4.10 -11.35
CA GLY A 29 11.40 4.99 -12.23
C GLY A 29 10.72 6.13 -11.47
N ALA A 30 9.79 6.83 -12.13
CA ALA A 30 9.05 7.94 -11.54
C ALA A 30 7.98 7.49 -10.52
N TYR A 31 7.66 6.19 -10.50
CA TYR A 31 6.74 5.58 -9.55
C TYR A 31 7.29 4.25 -9.04
N TYR A 32 6.93 3.90 -7.81
CA TYR A 32 7.31 2.68 -7.12
C TYR A 32 6.04 2.01 -6.64
N TYR A 33 5.92 0.69 -6.80
CA TYR A 33 4.81 -0.01 -6.17
C TYR A 33 5.22 -1.40 -5.68
N ILE A 34 4.47 -1.87 -4.69
CA ILE A 34 4.48 -3.26 -4.23
C ILE A 34 3.05 -3.72 -4.22
N ASN A 35 2.81 -4.84 -4.89
CA ASN A 35 1.54 -5.53 -4.79
C ASN A 35 1.70 -6.68 -3.79
N TRP A 36 0.79 -6.73 -2.82
CA TRP A 36 0.74 -7.72 -1.76
C TRP A 36 -0.51 -8.56 -1.99
N ASN A 37 -0.37 -9.88 -2.08
CA ASN A 37 -1.48 -10.77 -2.33
C ASN A 37 -1.59 -11.85 -1.25
N ASN A 38 -2.81 -12.16 -0.83
CA ASN A 38 -3.14 -13.39 -0.14
C ASN A 38 -4.36 -14.04 -0.84
N PRO A 39 -4.83 -15.23 -0.42
CA PRO A 39 -5.98 -15.88 -1.06
C PRO A 39 -7.31 -15.10 -0.99
N ASN A 40 -7.41 -14.07 -0.15
CA ASN A 40 -8.65 -13.30 0.07
C ASN A 40 -8.63 -11.93 -0.61
N LYS A 41 -7.47 -11.27 -0.61
CA LYS A 41 -7.29 -9.87 -1.00
C LYS A 41 -5.97 -9.62 -1.71
N ASN A 42 -6.01 -8.58 -2.53
CA ASN A 42 -4.84 -7.98 -3.16
C ASN A 42 -4.73 -6.53 -2.69
N ILE A 43 -3.56 -6.12 -2.20
CA ILE A 43 -3.28 -4.77 -1.69
C ILE A 43 -2.08 -4.21 -2.46
N MET A 44 -2.35 -3.24 -3.32
CA MET A 44 -1.33 -2.48 -4.02
C MET A 44 -0.99 -1.22 -3.24
N VAL A 45 0.30 -1.00 -3.01
CA VAL A 45 0.83 0.24 -2.44
C VAL A 45 1.70 0.93 -3.47
N LEU A 46 1.28 2.13 -3.89
CA LEU A 46 1.95 2.97 -4.88
C LEU A 46 2.61 4.17 -4.20
N TYR A 47 3.75 4.61 -4.73
CA TYR A 47 4.39 5.89 -4.47
C TYR A 47 4.74 6.54 -5.82
N ASP A 48 4.10 7.64 -6.20
CA ASP A 48 4.43 8.44 -7.39
C ASP A 48 5.19 9.71 -7.00
N GLU A 49 6.44 9.86 -7.46
CA GLU A 49 7.28 11.01 -7.13
C GLU A 49 6.82 12.33 -7.77
N ARG A 50 5.92 12.26 -8.76
CA ARG A 50 5.40 13.44 -9.48
C ARG A 50 4.20 14.06 -8.79
N GLU A 51 3.58 13.33 -7.86
CA GLU A 51 2.37 13.74 -7.17
C GLU A 51 2.68 14.44 -5.84
N LYS A 52 1.88 15.45 -5.48
CA LYS A 52 2.02 16.17 -4.20
C LYS A 52 1.72 15.26 -3.00
N GLU A 53 0.72 14.41 -3.16
CA GLU A 53 0.29 13.37 -2.22
C GLU A 53 0.63 12.02 -2.87
N PRO A 54 1.86 11.53 -2.65
CA PRO A 54 2.48 10.55 -3.54
C PRO A 54 2.00 9.11 -3.31
N ILE A 55 1.39 8.81 -2.17
CA ILE A 55 1.05 7.45 -1.77
C ILE A 55 -0.42 7.16 -2.06
N THR A 56 -0.67 6.00 -2.66
CA THR A 56 -2.01 5.47 -2.87
C THR A 56 -2.01 4.01 -2.45
N ILE A 57 -3.03 3.60 -1.69
CA ILE A 57 -3.28 2.22 -1.33
C ILE A 57 -4.55 1.77 -2.07
N ARG A 58 -4.48 0.66 -2.78
CA ARG A 58 -5.64 0.06 -3.46
C ARG A 58 -5.86 -1.33 -2.92
N VAL A 59 -7.10 -1.64 -2.58
CA VAL A 59 -7.50 -2.95 -2.08
C VAL A 59 -8.49 -3.56 -3.07
N PHE A 60 -8.19 -4.77 -3.52
CA PHE A 60 -9.01 -5.56 -4.42
C PHE A 60 -9.40 -6.88 -3.75
N ASP A 61 -10.52 -7.45 -4.16
CA ASP A 61 -10.82 -8.86 -3.92
C ASP A 61 -9.82 -9.77 -4.64
N ALA A 62 -9.52 -10.95 -4.09
CA ALA A 62 -8.55 -11.88 -4.70
C ALA A 62 -8.98 -12.43 -6.06
N ASP A 63 -10.28 -12.43 -6.36
CA ASP A 63 -10.84 -12.82 -7.67
C ASP A 63 -11.00 -11.63 -8.64
N SER A 64 -10.63 -10.42 -8.23
CA SER A 64 -10.61 -9.27 -9.11
C SER A 64 -9.64 -9.49 -10.28
N LEU A 65 -10.09 -9.15 -11.48
CA LEU A 65 -9.23 -9.13 -12.68
C LEU A 65 -8.18 -8.01 -12.65
N GLY A 66 -8.05 -7.28 -11.53
CA GLY A 66 -7.10 -6.20 -11.34
C GLY A 66 -7.46 -4.95 -12.12
N THR A 67 -8.73 -4.79 -12.53
CA THR A 67 -9.17 -3.55 -13.18
C THR A 67 -9.30 -2.44 -12.14
N VAL A 68 -8.98 -1.20 -12.53
CA VAL A 68 -9.02 -0.03 -11.63
C VAL A 68 -10.41 0.18 -11.02
N TYR A 69 -11.47 -0.33 -11.66
CA TYR A 69 -12.85 -0.20 -11.21
C TYR A 69 -13.24 -1.14 -10.07
N ASP A 70 -12.45 -2.19 -9.83
CA ASP A 70 -12.71 -3.20 -8.80
C ASP A 70 -11.98 -2.89 -7.48
N ALA A 71 -11.20 -1.81 -7.45
CA ALA A 71 -10.39 -1.44 -6.30
C ALA A 71 -11.09 -0.40 -5.43
N VAL A 72 -11.03 -0.58 -4.11
CA VAL A 72 -11.23 0.53 -3.19
C VAL A 72 -9.91 1.26 -3.02
N GLU A 73 -9.88 2.53 -3.42
CA GLU A 73 -8.70 3.39 -3.33
C GLU A 73 -8.73 4.22 -2.04
N TYR A 74 -7.58 4.27 -1.37
CA TYR A 74 -7.34 5.05 -0.17
C TYR A 74 -6.11 5.94 -0.39
N LYS A 75 -6.30 7.24 -0.14
CA LYS A 75 -5.31 8.30 -0.39
C LYS A 75 -5.45 9.43 0.61
N ASP A 76 -6.69 9.82 0.90
CA ASP A 76 -7.03 10.96 1.77
C ASP A 76 -7.15 10.58 3.25
N GLU A 77 -7.14 9.29 3.56
CA GLU A 77 -7.38 8.77 4.91
C GLU A 77 -6.16 8.89 5.84
N PHE A 78 -5.01 9.30 5.32
CA PHE A 78 -3.78 9.49 6.08
C PHE A 78 -3.04 10.76 5.63
N ASP A 79 -2.38 11.46 6.57
CA ASP A 79 -1.72 12.74 6.26
C ASP A 79 -0.43 12.55 5.45
N GLN A 80 -0.46 13.04 4.21
CA GLN A 80 0.68 13.09 3.29
C GLN A 80 1.21 14.50 3.03
N ARG A 81 0.55 15.54 3.56
CA ARG A 81 0.84 16.95 3.22
C ARG A 81 2.11 17.46 3.88
N SER A 82 2.52 16.81 4.96
CA SER A 82 3.66 17.19 5.78
C SER A 82 4.66 16.04 5.93
N GLY A 83 5.84 16.37 6.46
CA GLY A 83 6.87 15.38 6.76
C GLY A 83 7.68 14.90 5.56
N SER A 84 8.75 14.18 5.91
CA SER A 84 9.59 13.46 4.97
C SER A 84 8.81 12.33 4.31
N PRO A 85 9.20 11.92 3.10
CA PRO A 85 8.59 10.77 2.43
C PRO A 85 8.57 9.47 3.26
N ARG A 86 9.55 9.28 4.15
CA ARG A 86 9.56 8.11 5.05
C ARG A 86 8.42 8.21 6.07
N GLU A 87 8.20 9.38 6.65
CA GLU A 87 7.10 9.61 7.60
C GLU A 87 5.74 9.46 6.91
N ARG A 88 5.59 9.94 5.67
CA ARG A 88 4.37 9.74 4.89
C ARG A 88 4.09 8.25 4.63
N ILE A 89 5.11 7.48 4.23
CA ILE A 89 4.99 6.03 4.04
C ILE A 89 4.63 5.34 5.37
N HIS A 90 5.26 5.74 6.47
CA HIS A 90 4.98 5.19 7.79
C HIS A 90 3.52 5.42 8.20
N ARG A 91 3.00 6.65 8.07
CA ARG A 91 1.60 6.98 8.36
C ARG A 91 0.61 6.18 7.51
N ALA A 92 0.93 5.99 6.22
CA ALA A 92 0.10 5.17 5.34
C ALA A 92 0.07 3.69 5.79
N ALA A 93 1.23 3.14 6.19
CA ALA A 93 1.32 1.78 6.70
C ALA A 93 0.60 1.61 8.05
N GLU A 94 0.75 2.57 8.96
CA GLU A 94 0.05 2.60 10.25
C GLU A 94 -1.47 2.68 10.06
N TRP A 95 -1.93 3.57 9.17
CA TRP A 95 -3.35 3.68 8.83
C TRP A 95 -3.90 2.35 8.29
N LEU A 96 -3.22 1.70 7.34
CA LEU A 96 -3.67 0.42 6.79
C LEU A 96 -3.70 -0.68 7.85
N SER A 97 -2.67 -0.74 8.70
CA SER A 97 -2.61 -1.71 9.80
C SER A 97 -3.80 -1.54 10.76
N ASN A 98 -4.12 -0.29 11.12
CA ASN A 98 -5.27 0.02 11.97
C ASN A 98 -6.60 -0.25 11.27
N ALA A 99 -6.73 0.07 9.98
CA ALA A 99 -7.95 -0.19 9.21
C ALA A 99 -8.27 -1.70 9.11
N ILE A 100 -7.22 -2.54 9.00
CA ILE A 100 -7.37 -4.00 9.06
C ILE A 100 -7.74 -4.47 10.47
N ALA A 101 -7.04 -3.98 11.51
CA ALA A 101 -7.31 -4.35 12.90
C ALA A 101 -8.75 -3.98 13.34
N ASP A 102 -9.23 -2.82 12.90
CA ASP A 102 -10.59 -2.31 13.14
C ASP A 102 -11.65 -3.00 12.26
N LYS A 103 -11.26 -3.95 11.40
CA LYS A 103 -12.14 -4.64 10.43
C LYS A 103 -12.85 -3.71 9.44
N ARG A 104 -12.29 -2.53 9.18
CA ARG A 104 -12.73 -1.64 8.09
C ARG A 104 -12.31 -2.19 6.74
N ILE A 105 -11.16 -2.86 6.71
CA ILE A 105 -10.68 -3.65 5.58
C ILE A 105 -10.57 -5.10 6.05
N ILE A 106 -11.32 -5.99 5.41
CA ILE A 106 -11.30 -7.43 5.71
C ILE A 106 -10.21 -8.06 4.84
N VAL A 107 -9.25 -8.78 5.42
CA VAL A 107 -8.10 -9.40 4.71
C VAL A 107 -7.90 -10.86 5.08
#